data_AF-A0A6M0IL81-F1
#
_entry.id   AF-A0A6M0IL81-F1
#
_cell.length_a   1.000
_cell.length_b   1.000
_cell.length_c   1.000
_cell.angle_alpha   90.00
_cell.angle_beta   90.00
_cell.angle_gamma   90.00
#
_symmetry.space_group_name_H-M   'P 1'
#
loop_
_entity.id
_entity.type
_entity.pdbx_description
1 polymer ?
#
loop_
_entity_poly.entity_id
_entity_poly.type
_entity_poly.pdbx_seq_one_letter_code
_entity_poly.pdbx_strand_id
1 'polypeptide(L)' 'MTIIFNYLFTKSGDGFVCRVPVRMLNKDVLLKGMRLDSLNSEGVDIQQWVDKNLDVTINDGVYSIAGLAD' A
#
# COMPACT_ATOMS: atom_id res chain seq x y z
N MET A 1 -12.00 -6.76 2.38
CA MET A 1 -12.69 -5.97 1.33
C MET A 1 -11.68 -5.69 0.24
N THR A 2 -12.13 -5.40 -0.98
CA THR A 2 -11.22 -5.22 -2.12
C THR A 2 -11.13 -3.74 -2.52
N ILE A 3 -9.91 -3.23 -2.72
CA ILE A 3 -9.64 -1.83 -3.12
C ILE A 3 -8.52 -1.78 -4.16
N ILE A 4 -8.60 -0.87 -5.13
CA ILE A 4 -7.52 -0.64 -6.10
C ILE A 4 -6.29 -0.02 -5.42
N PHE A 5 -5.08 -0.49 -5.74
CA PHE A 5 -3.82 0.01 -5.19
C PHE A 5 -3.72 1.55 -5.20
N ASN A 6 -4.15 2.17 -6.31
CA ASN A 6 -4.04 3.62 -6.53
C ASN A 6 -4.95 4.44 -5.59
N TYR A 7 -5.88 3.80 -4.88
CA TYR A 7 -6.62 4.42 -3.80
C TYR A 7 -5.75 4.61 -2.55
N LEU A 8 -4.86 3.67 -2.27
CA LEU A 8 -3.96 3.69 -1.12
C LEU A 8 -2.68 4.49 -1.40
N PHE A 9 -2.21 4.47 -2.64
CA PHE A 9 -0.94 5.08 -3.02
C PHE A 9 -1.06 5.94 -4.28
N THR A 10 -0.23 6.99 -4.35
CA THR A 10 -0.05 7.78 -5.58
C THR A 10 1.39 7.64 -6.03
N LYS A 11 1.61 7.36 -7.32
CA LYS A 11 2.95 7.33 -7.91
C LYS A 11 3.60 8.71 -7.82
N SER A 12 4.85 8.79 -7.36
CA SER A 12 5.59 10.04 -7.24
C SER A 12 7.08 9.82 -7.52
N GLY A 13 7.52 10.22 -8.72
CA GLY A 13 8.88 9.94 -9.20
C GLY A 13 9.13 8.43 -9.23
N ASP A 14 10.15 8.01 -8.49
CA ASP A 14 10.70 6.65 -8.51
C ASP A 14 10.00 5.72 -7.49
N GLY A 15 8.98 6.23 -6.81
CA GLY A 15 8.27 5.53 -5.75
C GLY A 15 6.81 5.96 -5.62
N PHE A 16 6.30 5.87 -4.40
CA PHE A 16 4.89 6.02 -4.07
C PHE A 16 4.70 6.86 -2.81
N VAL A 17 3.56 7.53 -2.72
CA VAL A 17 3.13 8.31 -1.55
C VAL A 17 1.86 7.69 -0.99
N CYS A 18 1.83 7.42 0.32
CA CYS A 18 0.62 6.97 1.01
C CYS A 18 -0.47 8.05 0.99
N ARG A 19 -1.67 7.70 0.51
CA ARG A 19 -2.85 8.59 0.53
C ARG A 19 -3.64 8.49 1.84
N VAL A 20 -3.52 7.35 2.51
CA VAL A 20 -4.19 7.00 3.77
C VAL A 20 -3.21 6.26 4.68
N PRO A 21 -3.51 6.08 5.98
CA PRO A 21 -2.74 5.20 6.85
C PRO A 21 -2.82 3.75 6.35
N VAL A 22 -1.68 3.14 6.04
CA VAL A 22 -1.60 1.77 5.50
C VAL A 22 -0.66 0.92 6.35
N ARG A 23 -1.05 -0.32 6.62
CA ARG A 23 -0.17 -1.33 7.19
C ARG A 23 0.13 -2.39 6.13
N MET A 24 1.40 -2.56 5.80
CA MET A 24 1.88 -3.61 4.90
C MET A 24 2.61 -4.69 5.71
N LEU A 25 2.22 -5.96 5.54
CA LEU A 25 3.02 -7.14 5.91
C LEU A 25 3.72 -7.04 7.29
N ASN A 26 2.96 -6.73 8.34
CA ASN A 26 3.44 -6.61 9.72
C ASN A 26 4.41 -5.45 10.05
N LYS A 27 4.55 -4.46 9.16
CA LYS A 27 5.25 -3.21 9.50
C LYS A 27 4.43 -2.28 10.39
N ASP A 28 5.13 -1.27 10.90
CA ASP A 28 4.51 -0.07 11.41
C ASP A 28 3.57 0.57 10.39
N VAL A 29 2.61 1.33 10.91
CA VAL A 29 1.63 2.02 10.07
C VAL A 29 2.34 3.10 9.26
N LEU A 30 2.29 2.97 7.94
CA LEU A 30 2.70 3.99 7.00
C LEU A 30 1.68 5.12 7.04
N LEU A 31 2.11 6.28 7.51
CA LEU A 31 1.23 7.42 7.65
C LEU A 31 0.95 8.07 6.29
N LYS A 32 -0.19 8.76 6.20
CA LYS A 32 -0.53 9.57 5.03
C LYS A 32 0.59 10.58 4.72
N GLY A 33 1.01 10.65 3.46
CA GLY A 33 2.09 11.50 2.98
C GLY A 33 3.48 10.87 3.04
N MET A 34 3.64 9.72 3.70
CA MET A 34 4.91 8.99 3.72
C MET A 34 5.28 8.51 2.32
N ARG A 35 6.56 8.64 1.98
CA ARG A 35 7.13 8.17 0.71
C ARG A 35 7.68 6.76 0.88
N LEU A 36 7.48 5.94 -0.14
CA LEU A 36 7.99 4.58 -0.26
C LEU A 36 8.72 4.47 -1.58
N ASP A 37 9.87 3.82 -1.57
CA ASP A 37 10.53 3.42 -2.80
C ASP A 37 9.79 2.23 -3.43
N SER A 38 10.04 2.00 -4.72
CA SER A 38 9.39 0.96 -5.53
C SER A 38 9.71 -0.46 -5.05
N LEU A 39 10.90 -0.68 -4.49
CA LEU A 39 11.18 -1.81 -3.60
C LEU A 39 10.97 -1.36 -2.16
N ASN A 40 10.00 -1.93 -1.47
CA ASN A 40 10.00 -1.79 -0.03
C ASN A 40 11.18 -2.60 0.58
N SER A 41 11.58 -2.27 1.80
CA SER A 41 12.78 -2.85 2.46
C SER A 41 12.75 -4.38 2.70
N GLU A 42 11.72 -5.10 2.25
CA GLU A 42 11.58 -6.55 2.38
C GLU A 42 11.57 -7.28 1.03
N GLY A 43 11.94 -6.58 -0.06
CA GLY A 43 12.00 -7.16 -1.39
C GLY A 43 10.63 -7.32 -2.05
N VAL A 44 9.56 -6.75 -1.48
CA VAL A 44 8.27 -6.65 -2.15
C VAL A 44 8.31 -5.46 -3.08
N ASP A 45 8.26 -5.77 -4.37
CA ASP A 45 8.12 -4.82 -5.46
C ASP A 45 6.66 -4.35 -5.54
N ILE A 46 6.36 -3.28 -4.81
CA ILE A 46 5.00 -2.71 -4.77
C ILE A 46 4.61 -2.08 -6.11
N GLN A 47 5.55 -1.86 -7.03
CA GLN A 47 5.25 -1.41 -8.38
C GLN A 47 4.41 -2.45 -9.14
N GLN A 48 4.55 -3.74 -8.82
CA GLN A 48 3.76 -4.81 -9.44
C GLN A 48 2.29 -4.78 -9.04
N TRP A 49 1.93 -3.99 -8.04
CA TRP A 49 0.57 -3.88 -7.53
C TRP A 49 -0.17 -2.67 -8.10
N VAL A 50 0.52 -1.81 -8.86
CA VAL A 50 -0.11 -0.65 -9.53
C VAL A 50 -1.28 -1.12 -10.40
N ASP A 51 -2.40 -0.43 -10.27
CA ASP A 51 -3.67 -0.70 -10.94
C ASP A 51 -4.32 -2.06 -10.59
N LYS A 52 -3.73 -2.86 -9.69
CA LYS A 52 -4.32 -4.11 -9.21
C LYS A 52 -5.28 -3.88 -8.05
N ASN A 53 -6.19 -4.84 -7.90
CA ASN A 53 -7.06 -4.95 -6.75
C ASN A 53 -6.34 -5.65 -5.60
N LEU A 54 -6.47 -5.09 -4.41
CA LEU A 54 -5.87 -5.57 -3.18
C LEU A 54 -6.96 -6.00 -2.21
N ASP A 55 -6.73 -7.12 -1.54
CA ASP A 55 -7.52 -7.48 -0.37
C ASP A 55 -6.98 -6.75 0.86
N VAL A 56 -7.88 -5.99 1.47
CA VAL A 56 -7.57 -5.13 2.62
C VAL A 56 -8.58 -5.31 3.75
N THR A 57 -8.10 -5.14 4.97
CA THR A 57 -8.91 -5.04 6.18
C THR A 57 -8.73 -3.66 6.78
N ILE A 58 -9.82 -3.00 7.18
CA ILE A 58 -9.77 -1.66 7.78
C ILE A 58 -10.06 -1.79 9.27
N ASN A 59 -9.13 -1.33 10.10
CA ASN A 59 -9.30 -1.25 11.56
C ASN A 59 -8.83 0.13 12.03
N ASP A 60 -9.68 0.85 12.76
CA ASP A 60 -9.38 2.20 13.26
C ASP A 60 -8.85 3.18 12.19
N GLY A 61 -9.38 3.08 10.96
CA GLY A 61 -8.97 3.90 9.82
C GLY A 61 -7.63 3.51 9.19
N VAL A 62 -7.00 2.43 9.63
CA VAL A 62 -5.77 1.86 9.05
C VAL A 62 -6.12 0.75 8.07
N TYR A 63 -5.65 0.89 6.82
CA TYR A 63 -5.83 -0.08 5.75
C TYR A 63 -4.71 -1.11 5.80
N SER A 64 -5.02 -2.33 6.23
CA SER A 64 -4.06 -3.43 6.29
C SER A 64 -4.15 -4.27 5.02
N ILE A 65 -3.07 -4.34 4.23
CA ILE A 65 -3.04 -5.12 2.98
C ILE A 65 -2.75 -6.58 3.31
N ALA A 66 -3.69 -7.46 2.97
CA ALA A 66 -3.57 -8.91 3.12
C ALA A 66 -2.93 -9.57 1.89
N GLY A 67 -3.14 -9.01 0.69
CA GLY A 67 -2.58 -9.53 -0.56
C GLY A 67 -3.23 -8.91 -1.80
N LEU A 68 -2.97 -9.52 -2.95
CA LEU A 68 -3.77 -9.30 -4.17
C LEU A 68 -5.12 -9.99 -4.01
N ALA A 69 -6.17 -9.39 -4.55
CA ALA A 69 -7.45 -10.09 -4.69
C ALA A 69 -7.35 -11.18 -5.77
N ASP A 70 -8.01 -12.31 -5.54
CA ASP A 70 -8.13 -13.44 -6.49
C ASP A 70 -8.90 -13.08 -7.78
#